data_AF-A0AA35UV79-F1
#
_entry.id   AF-A0AA35UV79-F1
#
_cell.length_a   1.000
_cell.length_b   1.000
_cell.length_c   1.000
_cell.angle_alpha   90.00
_cell.angle_beta   90.00
_cell.angle_gamma   90.00
#
_symmetry.space_group_name_H-M   'P 1'
#
loop_
_entity.id
_entity.type
_entity.pdbx_description
1 polymer ?
#
loop_
_entity_poly.entity_id
_entity_poly.type
_entity_poly.pdbx_seq_one_letter_code
_entity_poly.pdbx_strand_id
1 'polypeptide(L)'
;MNSAPHTIPDTSPDTIEQDRQQISAWLDTMPDTETVAGFVPGPGIARLEMKVDLNRLKADLDAVLAKTAFHGDVFKVLPVNQRPGADGLTETDLSGRYYARLDDRYEEVAVEDIVDEAAYTELNPIFSGTAFEDVFNALKQRFTLGRMRVLGKVPYNCNSWHRDPEPRIHIPIISNPGSLFVVNNHCTHLPADGSVYFTDTRGYHTGLNGGNQDRIHIVAAIAI
;
A
#
# COMPACT_ATOMS: atom_id res chain seq x y z
N MET A 1 -24.85 42.89 -13.84
CA MET A 1 -24.44 42.06 -14.98
C MET A 1 -25.22 40.76 -14.86
N ASN A 2 -26.18 40.50 -15.75
CA ASN A 2 -26.90 39.22 -15.79
C ASN A 2 -25.92 38.16 -16.29
N SER A 3 -25.56 37.19 -15.44
CA SER A 3 -24.91 35.97 -15.90
C SER A 3 -25.91 35.22 -16.78
N ALA A 4 -25.53 34.91 -18.02
CA ALA A 4 -26.31 34.02 -18.88
C ALA A 4 -26.46 32.67 -18.17
N PRO A 5 -27.64 32.00 -18.25
CA PRO A 5 -27.81 30.69 -17.66
C PRO A 5 -26.79 29.73 -18.29
N HIS A 6 -26.04 29.02 -17.44
CA HIS A 6 -25.15 27.94 -17.88
C HIS A 6 -26.00 26.83 -18.47
N THR A 7 -26.10 26.74 -19.80
CA THR A 7 -26.73 25.60 -20.48
C THR A 7 -25.76 24.43 -20.47
N ILE A 8 -26.21 23.27 -19.95
CA ILE A 8 -25.48 22.02 -20.08
C ILE A 8 -25.41 21.68 -21.57
N PRO A 9 -24.20 21.49 -22.16
CA PRO A 9 -24.10 21.04 -23.54
C PRO A 9 -24.74 19.66 -23.66
N ASP A 10 -25.50 19.44 -24.74
CA ASP A 10 -26.19 18.19 -25.08
C ASP A 10 -27.38 17.81 -24.18
N THR A 11 -28.53 18.45 -24.44
CA THR A 11 -29.83 18.17 -23.80
C THR A 11 -30.91 17.85 -24.83
N SER A 12 -30.51 17.23 -25.95
CA SER A 12 -31.48 16.85 -26.97
C SER A 12 -32.43 15.77 -26.42
N PRO A 13 -33.72 15.75 -26.82
CA PRO A 13 -34.63 14.69 -26.41
C PRO A 13 -34.13 13.29 -26.74
N ASP A 14 -33.38 13.15 -27.85
CA ASP A 14 -32.82 11.88 -28.30
C ASP A 14 -31.69 11.39 -27.39
N THR A 15 -30.77 12.29 -26.98
CA THR A 15 -29.67 11.94 -26.08
C THR A 15 -30.17 11.62 -24.68
N ILE A 16 -31.19 12.36 -24.20
CA ILE A 16 -31.88 12.05 -22.93
C ILE A 16 -32.53 10.66 -22.98
N GLU A 17 -33.22 10.31 -24.07
CA GLU A 17 -33.87 9.00 -24.19
C GLU A 17 -32.85 7.86 -24.29
N GLN A 18 -31.73 8.07 -25.00
CA GLN A 18 -30.64 7.10 -25.08
C GLN A 18 -30.03 6.81 -23.70
N ASP A 19 -29.73 7.86 -22.92
CA ASP A 19 -29.19 7.71 -21.55
C ASP A 19 -30.17 6.93 -20.65
N ARG A 20 -31.48 7.22 -20.76
CA ARG A 20 -32.51 6.53 -19.98
C ARG A 20 -32.57 5.03 -20.31
N GLN A 21 -32.53 4.69 -21.60
CA GLN A 21 -32.55 3.29 -22.03
C GLN A 21 -31.30 2.55 -21.54
N GLN A 22 -30.13 3.17 -21.63
CA GLN A 22 -28.87 2.57 -21.18
C GLN A 22 -28.84 2.36 -19.67
N ILE A 23 -29.24 3.37 -18.87
CA ILE A 23 -29.33 3.25 -17.41
C ILE A 23 -30.32 2.16 -17.02
N SER A 24 -31.49 2.10 -17.65
CA SER A 24 -32.48 1.05 -17.38
C SER A 24 -31.88 -0.33 -17.60
N ALA A 25 -31.15 -0.53 -18.70
CA ALA A 25 -30.51 -1.81 -19.00
C ALA A 25 -29.42 -2.19 -17.98
N TRP A 26 -28.66 -1.22 -17.44
CA TRP A 26 -27.68 -1.50 -16.39
C TRP A 26 -28.32 -1.82 -15.04
N LEU A 27 -29.41 -1.14 -14.69
CA LEU A 27 -30.15 -1.35 -13.43
C LEU A 27 -30.85 -2.72 -13.37
N ASP A 28 -31.08 -3.35 -14.52
CA ASP A 28 -31.62 -4.72 -14.59
C ASP A 28 -30.62 -5.79 -14.10
N THR A 29 -29.35 -5.41 -13.88
CA THR A 29 -28.29 -6.32 -13.41
C THR A 29 -27.57 -5.77 -12.18
N MET A 30 -27.36 -6.62 -11.17
CA MET A 30 -26.50 -6.28 -10.03
C MET A 30 -25.03 -6.51 -10.40
N PRO A 31 -24.15 -5.52 -10.24
CA PRO A 31 -22.73 -5.64 -10.59
C PRO A 31 -21.90 -6.32 -9.48
N ASP A 32 -22.42 -7.40 -8.88
CA ASP A 32 -21.75 -8.10 -7.77
C ASP A 32 -20.60 -8.98 -8.27
N THR A 33 -19.50 -9.03 -7.50
CA THR A 33 -18.37 -9.91 -7.78
C THR A 33 -17.62 -10.32 -6.51
N GLU A 34 -17.22 -11.60 -6.44
CA GLU A 34 -16.33 -12.10 -5.37
C GLU A 34 -14.85 -11.85 -5.67
N THR A 35 -14.51 -11.33 -6.87
CA THR A 35 -13.12 -11.22 -7.35
C THR A 35 -12.22 -10.38 -6.45
N VAL A 36 -12.79 -9.44 -5.68
CA VAL A 36 -12.05 -8.59 -4.74
C VAL A 36 -11.60 -9.32 -3.47
N ALA A 37 -12.08 -10.53 -3.20
CA ALA A 37 -11.64 -11.32 -2.04
C ALA A 37 -10.30 -12.04 -2.29
N GLY A 38 -9.93 -12.24 -3.55
CA GLY A 38 -8.73 -12.96 -3.96
C GLY A 38 -7.63 -12.05 -4.49
N PHE A 39 -6.42 -12.60 -4.55
CA PHE A 39 -5.32 -11.97 -5.28
C PHE A 39 -5.46 -12.20 -6.79
N VAL A 40 -5.38 -11.13 -7.57
CA VAL A 40 -5.31 -11.18 -9.04
C VAL A 40 -3.98 -10.55 -9.49
N PRO A 41 -3.06 -11.33 -10.08
CA PRO A 41 -1.78 -10.79 -10.54
C PRO A 41 -1.99 -9.78 -11.67
N GLY A 42 -1.01 -8.89 -11.85
CA GLY A 42 -1.05 -7.89 -12.91
C GLY A 42 0.35 -7.35 -13.21
N PRO A 43 0.48 -6.47 -14.21
CA PRO A 43 1.76 -5.84 -14.53
C PRO A 43 2.35 -5.15 -13.30
N GLY A 44 3.57 -5.55 -12.91
CA GLY A 44 4.24 -5.02 -11.72
C GLY A 44 3.67 -5.51 -10.39
N ILE A 45 2.79 -6.52 -10.34
CA ILE A 45 2.34 -7.13 -9.08
C ILE A 45 2.31 -8.66 -9.23
N ALA A 46 3.11 -9.34 -8.43
CA ALA A 46 3.22 -10.80 -8.45
C ALA A 46 3.28 -11.39 -7.06
N ARG A 47 2.69 -12.58 -6.88
CA ARG A 47 2.87 -13.38 -5.67
C ARG A 47 4.16 -14.19 -5.77
N LEU A 48 4.96 -14.17 -4.72
CA LEU A 48 6.19 -14.96 -4.61
C LEU A 48 5.89 -16.37 -4.05
N GLU A 49 6.81 -17.30 -4.28
CA GLU A 49 6.77 -18.64 -3.69
C GLU A 49 7.04 -18.64 -2.18
N MET A 50 7.71 -17.60 -1.67
CA MET A 50 7.93 -17.44 -0.24
C MET A 50 6.59 -17.33 0.51
N LYS A 51 6.50 -18.04 1.63
CA LYS A 51 5.38 -17.99 2.58
C LYS A 51 5.87 -17.63 3.96
N VAL A 52 4.97 -17.10 4.77
CA VAL A 52 5.22 -16.76 6.17
C VAL A 52 4.19 -17.41 7.10
N ASP A 53 4.58 -17.62 8.35
CA ASP A 53 3.63 -18.00 9.40
C ASP A 53 2.87 -16.76 9.87
N LEU A 54 1.67 -16.57 9.31
CA LEU A 54 0.81 -15.44 9.63
C LEU A 54 0.37 -15.41 11.09
N ASN A 55 0.14 -16.59 11.70
CA ASN A 55 -0.32 -16.64 13.08
C ASN A 55 0.78 -16.21 14.04
N ARG A 56 2.02 -16.64 13.78
CA ARG A 56 3.17 -16.19 14.57
C ARG A 56 3.47 -14.71 14.35
N LEU A 57 3.36 -14.20 13.12
CA LEU A 57 3.49 -12.76 12.85
C LEU A 57 2.46 -11.91 13.61
N LYS A 58 1.20 -12.37 13.70
CA LYS A 58 0.16 -11.67 14.49
C LYS A 58 0.49 -11.68 15.98
N ALA A 59 0.82 -12.85 16.53
CA ALA A 59 1.17 -12.99 17.95
C ALA A 59 2.39 -12.14 18.34
N ASP A 60 3.43 -12.16 17.51
CA ASP A 60 4.64 -11.37 17.76
C ASP A 60 4.40 -9.87 17.56
N LEU A 61 3.50 -9.47 16.64
CA LEU A 61 3.11 -8.06 16.50
C LEU A 61 2.43 -7.56 17.78
N ASP A 62 1.49 -8.33 18.34
CA ASP A 62 0.84 -7.98 19.61
C ASP A 62 1.87 -7.86 20.74
N ALA A 63 2.82 -8.80 20.83
CA ALA A 63 3.88 -8.78 21.84
C ALA A 63 4.85 -7.60 21.69
N VAL A 64 5.14 -7.17 20.45
CA VAL A 64 5.94 -5.97 20.18
C VAL A 64 5.17 -4.70 20.55
N LEU A 65 3.91 -4.59 20.14
CA LEU A 65 3.05 -3.43 20.43
C LEU A 65 2.68 -3.30 21.92
N ALA A 66 2.89 -4.34 22.72
CA ALA A 66 2.82 -4.21 24.18
C ALA A 66 4.02 -3.44 24.78
N LYS A 67 5.11 -3.30 24.02
CA LYS A 67 6.38 -2.67 24.46
C LYS A 67 6.67 -1.34 23.75
N THR A 68 6.04 -1.11 22.60
CA THR A 68 6.19 0.08 21.77
C THR A 68 4.87 0.47 21.12
N ALA A 69 4.82 1.60 20.43
CA ALA A 69 3.67 2.02 19.66
C ALA A 69 4.05 2.27 18.19
N PHE A 70 3.04 2.33 17.33
CA PHE A 70 3.22 2.89 16.00
C PHE A 70 3.50 4.39 16.06
N HIS A 71 4.23 4.89 15.08
CA HIS A 71 4.35 6.32 14.80
C HIS A 71 3.28 6.75 13.79
N GLY A 72 2.56 7.83 14.08
CA GLY A 72 1.50 8.39 13.26
C GLY A 72 0.09 7.86 13.60
N ASP A 73 -0.94 8.67 13.28
CA ASP A 73 -2.33 8.38 13.67
C ASP A 73 -3.10 7.64 12.57
N VAL A 74 -3.07 8.19 11.35
CA VAL A 74 -3.80 7.68 10.18
C VAL A 74 -2.97 6.66 9.40
N PHE A 75 -1.71 7.03 9.14
CA PHE A 75 -0.70 6.15 8.57
C PHE A 75 0.30 5.83 9.68
N LYS A 76 0.29 4.56 10.07
CA LYS A 76 1.02 4.04 11.22
C LYS A 76 2.29 3.36 10.72
N VAL A 77 3.43 3.67 11.32
CA VAL A 77 4.73 3.14 10.91
C VAL A 77 5.49 2.59 12.10
N LEU A 78 6.06 1.40 11.94
CA LEU A 78 6.98 0.78 12.90
C LEU A 78 8.17 0.16 12.16
N PRO A 79 9.38 0.75 12.24
CA PRO A 79 10.55 0.23 11.55
C PRO A 79 11.06 -1.10 12.13
N VAL A 80 11.25 -2.09 11.26
CA VAL A 80 11.72 -3.44 11.62
C VAL A 80 13.24 -3.54 11.58
N ASN A 81 13.88 -2.79 10.68
CA ASN A 81 15.33 -2.67 10.57
C ASN A 81 15.77 -1.20 10.62
N GLN A 82 17.07 -1.02 10.80
CA GLN A 82 17.73 0.26 11.01
C GLN A 82 19.13 0.26 10.39
N ARG A 83 19.74 1.43 10.35
CA ARG A 83 21.15 1.58 9.96
C ARG A 83 22.08 1.10 11.08
N PRO A 84 23.30 0.63 10.74
CA PRO A 84 24.31 0.32 11.75
C PRO A 84 24.56 1.46 12.72
N GLY A 85 24.47 1.16 14.01
CA GLY A 85 24.70 2.16 15.07
C GLY A 85 23.64 3.26 15.17
N ALA A 86 22.43 3.04 14.64
CA ALA A 86 21.33 3.99 14.78
C ALA A 86 21.04 4.30 16.27
N ASP A 87 20.95 5.59 16.60
CA ASP A 87 20.59 6.09 17.92
C ASP A 87 19.22 6.77 17.85
N GLY A 88 18.18 5.95 18.01
CA GLY A 88 16.80 6.39 17.91
C GLY A 88 16.27 6.50 16.48
N LEU A 89 15.06 7.03 16.38
CA LEU A 89 14.27 7.10 15.15
C LEU A 89 14.43 8.47 14.48
N THR A 90 14.64 8.46 13.17
CA THR A 90 14.70 9.65 12.30
C THR A 90 13.46 9.77 11.42
N GLU A 91 13.20 10.96 10.86
CA GLU A 91 12.11 11.16 9.91
C GLU A 91 12.24 10.24 8.67
N THR A 92 13.49 10.02 8.23
CA THR A 92 13.79 9.11 7.11
C THR A 92 13.60 7.63 7.44
N ASP A 93 13.35 7.27 8.71
CA ASP A 93 12.94 5.91 9.06
C ASP A 93 11.43 5.73 8.90
N LEU A 94 10.67 6.83 8.96
CA LEU A 94 9.22 6.85 8.82
C LEU A 94 8.78 6.98 7.37
N SER A 95 9.40 7.89 6.63
CA SER A 95 9.06 8.20 5.24
C SER A 95 10.32 8.46 4.40
N GLY A 96 10.18 8.60 3.09
CA GLY A 96 11.30 8.90 2.20
C GLY A 96 10.80 9.26 0.81
N ARG A 97 11.73 9.64 -0.06
CA ARG A 97 11.47 10.15 -1.40
C ARG A 97 10.34 9.39 -2.10
N TYR A 98 9.36 10.15 -2.59
CA TYR A 98 8.39 9.69 -3.57
C TYR A 98 8.17 10.77 -4.63
N TYR A 99 7.49 10.40 -5.71
CA TYR A 99 7.15 11.30 -6.80
C TYR A 99 5.64 11.31 -7.00
N ALA A 100 5.07 12.50 -7.07
CA ALA A 100 3.63 12.68 -7.18
C ALA A 100 3.27 13.78 -8.19
N ARG A 101 2.04 13.72 -8.71
CA ARG A 101 1.40 14.80 -9.48
C ARG A 101 0.35 15.43 -8.58
N LEU A 102 0.58 16.66 -8.14
CA LEU A 102 -0.17 17.26 -7.03
C LEU A 102 -1.37 18.11 -7.46
N ASP A 103 -1.42 18.50 -8.74
CA ASP A 103 -2.44 19.40 -9.27
C ASP A 103 -2.77 19.08 -10.74
N ASP A 104 -3.67 19.90 -11.30
CA ASP A 104 -4.22 19.78 -12.65
C ASP A 104 -3.19 20.04 -13.78
N ARG A 105 -1.95 20.41 -13.44
CA ARG A 105 -0.85 20.50 -14.40
C ARG A 105 -0.30 19.12 -14.77
N TYR A 106 -0.56 18.10 -13.95
CA TYR A 106 -0.04 16.73 -14.11
C TYR A 106 1.50 16.63 -14.15
N GLU A 107 2.19 17.64 -13.64
CA GLU A 107 3.65 17.65 -13.54
C GLU A 107 4.11 16.83 -12.34
N GLU A 108 5.14 16.01 -12.54
CA GLU A 108 5.70 15.19 -11.47
C GLU A 108 6.69 16.00 -10.63
N VAL A 109 6.52 15.95 -9.31
CA VAL A 109 7.43 16.58 -8.34
C VAL A 109 8.00 15.53 -7.38
N ALA A 110 9.25 15.74 -6.96
CA ALA A 110 9.87 14.97 -5.90
C ALA A 110 9.41 15.52 -4.54
N VAL A 111 9.01 14.62 -3.65
CA VAL A 111 8.60 14.94 -2.28
C VAL A 111 9.50 14.19 -1.31
N GLU A 112 9.92 14.85 -0.23
CA GLU A 112 10.84 14.34 0.80
C GLU A 112 12.27 14.04 0.31
N ASP A 113 13.12 13.52 1.22
CA ASP A 113 14.54 13.26 0.97
C ASP A 113 14.81 11.86 0.43
N ILE A 114 15.85 11.75 -0.38
CA ILE A 114 16.34 10.45 -0.85
C ILE A 114 16.87 9.67 0.34
N VAL A 115 16.50 8.40 0.41
CA VAL A 115 16.97 7.47 1.43
C VAL A 115 17.86 6.44 0.75
N ASP A 116 19.06 6.24 1.30
CA ASP A 116 19.90 5.10 0.92
C ASP A 116 19.31 3.83 1.54
N GLU A 117 18.44 3.16 0.79
CA GLU A 117 17.78 1.93 1.23
C GLU A 117 18.80 0.85 1.62
N ALA A 118 19.92 0.74 0.90
CA ALA A 118 20.94 -0.29 1.15
C ALA A 118 21.67 -0.12 2.50
N ALA A 119 21.57 1.05 3.14
CA ALA A 119 22.17 1.30 4.45
C ALA A 119 21.43 0.60 5.61
N TYR A 120 20.19 0.15 5.42
CA TYR A 120 19.33 -0.41 6.48
C TYR A 120 19.59 -1.91 6.71
N THR A 121 20.75 -2.23 7.29
CA THR A 121 21.26 -3.60 7.30
C THR A 121 21.09 -4.36 8.62
N GLU A 122 20.69 -3.69 9.71
CA GLU A 122 20.57 -4.25 11.05
C GLU A 122 19.11 -4.38 11.49
N LEU A 123 18.75 -5.51 12.11
CA LEU A 123 17.44 -5.67 12.73
C LEU A 123 17.30 -4.72 13.93
N ASN A 124 16.14 -4.09 14.08
CA ASN A 124 15.82 -3.38 15.31
C ASN A 124 15.68 -4.40 16.48
N PRO A 125 16.43 -4.25 17.58
CA PRO A 125 16.47 -5.24 18.68
C PRO A 125 15.11 -5.62 19.27
N ILE A 126 14.08 -4.76 19.18
CA ILE A 126 12.73 -5.08 19.67
C ILE A 126 12.10 -6.29 18.97
N PHE A 127 12.55 -6.59 17.75
CA PHE A 127 12.08 -7.73 16.95
C PHE A 127 12.93 -8.98 17.12
N SER A 128 13.95 -8.98 17.99
CA SER A 128 14.79 -10.16 18.19
C SER A 128 13.99 -11.34 18.77
N GLY A 129 14.19 -12.53 18.20
CA GLY A 129 13.49 -13.77 18.54
C GLY A 129 12.07 -13.89 17.96
N THR A 130 11.63 -12.93 17.14
CA THR A 130 10.27 -12.90 16.56
C THR A 130 10.24 -13.43 15.13
N ALA A 131 9.05 -13.74 14.61
CA ALA A 131 8.83 -14.04 13.21
C ALA A 131 9.19 -12.87 12.27
N PHE A 132 9.26 -11.63 12.76
CA PHE A 132 9.76 -10.51 11.96
C PHE A 132 11.26 -10.63 11.68
N GLU A 133 12.04 -11.14 12.64
CA GLU A 133 13.45 -11.47 12.43
C GLU A 133 13.60 -12.58 11.39
N ASP A 134 12.78 -13.63 11.48
CA ASP A 134 12.76 -14.73 10.50
C ASP A 134 12.48 -14.20 9.08
N VAL A 135 11.49 -13.31 8.93
CA VAL A 135 11.15 -12.68 7.64
C VAL A 135 12.27 -11.76 7.16
N PHE A 136 12.84 -10.92 8.03
CA PHE A 136 13.96 -10.03 7.71
C PHE A 136 15.15 -10.82 7.15
N ASN A 137 15.56 -11.87 7.86
CA ASN A 137 16.66 -12.75 7.44
C ASN A 137 16.35 -13.46 6.12
N ALA A 138 15.12 -13.96 5.95
CA ALA A 138 14.69 -14.61 4.72
C ALA A 138 14.69 -13.66 3.51
N LEU A 139 14.24 -12.42 3.65
CA LEU A 139 14.25 -11.43 2.58
C LEU A 139 15.68 -10.99 2.24
N LYS A 140 16.54 -10.79 3.25
CA LYS A 140 17.95 -10.41 3.08
C LYS A 140 18.77 -11.47 2.33
N GLN A 141 18.39 -12.75 2.42
CA GLN A 141 19.01 -13.83 1.63
C GLN A 141 18.62 -13.80 0.14
N ARG A 142 17.53 -13.13 -0.22
CA ARG A 142 16.97 -13.13 -1.58
C ARG A 142 17.28 -11.86 -2.35
N PHE A 143 17.41 -10.73 -1.65
CA PHE A 143 17.49 -9.41 -2.26
C PHE A 143 18.45 -8.50 -1.47
N THR A 144 18.92 -7.43 -2.11
CA THR A 144 19.47 -6.28 -1.38
C THR A 144 18.30 -5.58 -0.66
N LEU A 145 18.08 -5.98 0.59
CA LEU A 145 16.96 -5.52 1.39
C LEU A 145 17.19 -4.07 1.85
N GLY A 146 16.21 -3.21 1.58
CA GLY A 146 16.14 -1.85 2.12
C GLY A 146 15.42 -1.79 3.46
N ARG A 147 14.78 -0.65 3.76
CA ARG A 147 13.89 -0.51 4.92
C ARG A 147 12.74 -1.50 4.85
N MET A 148 12.57 -2.25 5.93
CA MET A 148 11.43 -3.10 6.25
C MET A 148 10.66 -2.44 7.39
N ARG A 149 9.35 -2.24 7.20
CA ARG A 149 8.46 -1.55 8.14
C ARG A 149 7.17 -2.32 8.30
N VAL A 150 6.58 -2.29 9.48
CA VAL A 150 5.17 -2.61 9.67
C VAL A 150 4.37 -1.33 9.44
N LEU A 151 3.53 -1.34 8.41
CA LEU A 151 2.71 -0.22 8.00
C LEU A 151 1.24 -0.51 8.27
N GLY A 152 0.61 0.36 9.06
CA GLY A 152 -0.80 0.33 9.38
C GLY A 152 -1.56 1.46 8.69
N LYS A 153 -2.82 1.19 8.33
CA LYS A 153 -3.75 2.19 7.80
C LYS A 153 -5.12 2.01 8.45
N VAL A 154 -5.64 3.09 9.02
CA VAL A 154 -6.97 3.12 9.66
C VAL A 154 -8.11 2.91 8.65
N PRO A 155 -9.34 2.62 9.11
CA PRO A 155 -10.52 2.50 8.25
C PRO A 155 -10.75 3.71 7.35
N TYR A 156 -11.33 3.45 6.17
CA TYR A 156 -11.80 4.44 5.20
C TYR A 156 -10.73 5.46 4.76
N ASN A 157 -9.52 4.98 4.44
CA ASN A 157 -8.39 5.83 4.09
C ASN A 157 -7.54 5.25 2.94
N CYS A 158 -6.74 6.08 2.27
CA CYS A 158 -5.79 5.66 1.23
C CYS A 158 -4.47 6.44 1.31
N ASN A 159 -3.42 5.91 0.68
CA ASN A 159 -2.20 6.68 0.42
C ASN A 159 -2.43 7.70 -0.71
N SER A 160 -1.56 8.70 -0.78
CA SER A 160 -1.44 9.54 -1.98
C SER A 160 -1.20 8.68 -3.23
N TRP A 161 -1.58 9.20 -4.39
CA TRP A 161 -1.22 8.61 -5.67
C TRP A 161 0.21 9.01 -6.04
N HIS A 162 1.15 8.07 -5.95
CA HIS A 162 2.57 8.36 -6.11
C HIS A 162 3.33 7.17 -6.70
N ARG A 163 4.56 7.40 -7.14
CA ARG A 163 5.54 6.34 -7.36
C ARG A 163 6.75 6.53 -6.46
N ASP A 164 7.40 5.43 -6.14
CA ASP A 164 8.61 5.40 -5.34
C ASP A 164 9.87 5.26 -6.21
N PRO A 165 11.08 5.48 -5.66
CA PRO A 165 12.33 5.19 -6.35
C PRO A 165 12.58 3.67 -6.46
N GLU A 166 12.25 2.90 -5.42
CA GLU A 166 12.46 1.46 -5.33
C GLU A 166 11.14 0.65 -5.39
N PRO A 167 11.16 -0.60 -5.89
CA PRO A 167 10.04 -1.52 -5.75
C PRO A 167 9.97 -2.10 -4.33
N ARG A 168 8.82 -2.70 -3.98
CA ARG A 168 8.52 -3.16 -2.61
C ARG A 168 8.06 -4.61 -2.58
N ILE A 169 8.30 -5.25 -1.43
CA ILE A 169 7.67 -6.48 -1.00
C ILE A 169 6.56 -6.13 -0.02
N HIS A 170 5.37 -6.72 -0.19
CA HIS A 170 4.25 -6.61 0.74
C HIS A 170 3.89 -7.97 1.33
N ILE A 171 3.66 -8.01 2.64
CA ILE A 171 3.16 -9.19 3.37
C ILE A 171 1.99 -8.73 4.25
N PRO A 172 0.74 -8.99 3.86
CA PRO A 172 -0.42 -8.59 4.64
C PRO A 172 -0.52 -9.39 5.95
N ILE A 173 -0.60 -8.70 7.09
CA ILE A 173 -0.86 -9.29 8.42
C ILE A 173 -2.36 -9.20 8.75
N ILE A 174 -2.95 -8.03 8.52
CA ILE A 174 -4.38 -7.77 8.64
C ILE A 174 -4.84 -7.14 7.34
N SER A 175 -5.78 -7.78 6.66
CA SER A 175 -6.36 -7.34 5.40
C SER A 175 -7.85 -7.65 5.41
N ASN A 176 -8.64 -6.84 4.70
CA ASN A 176 -10.09 -6.99 4.56
C ASN A 176 -10.50 -6.76 3.09
N PRO A 177 -11.73 -7.06 2.66
CA PRO A 177 -12.12 -6.90 1.25
C PRO A 177 -11.97 -5.47 0.68
N GLY A 178 -11.99 -4.43 1.54
CA GLY A 178 -11.69 -3.05 1.15
C GLY A 178 -10.19 -2.70 1.13
N SER A 179 -9.31 -3.63 1.48
CA SER A 179 -7.85 -3.48 1.43
C SER A 179 -7.33 -3.71 0.02
N LEU A 180 -7.47 -2.70 -0.83
CA LEU A 180 -7.09 -2.77 -2.24
C LEU A 180 -5.71 -2.14 -2.47
N PHE A 181 -5.04 -2.61 -3.51
CA PHE A 181 -3.76 -2.07 -3.97
C PHE A 181 -3.87 -1.84 -5.47
N VAL A 182 -3.55 -0.61 -5.88
CA VAL A 182 -3.63 -0.18 -7.27
C VAL A 182 -2.24 0.17 -7.73
N VAL A 183 -1.79 -0.41 -8.85
CA VAL A 183 -0.55 -0.01 -9.54
C VAL A 183 -0.89 0.26 -11.01
N ASN A 184 -0.55 1.45 -11.49
CA ASN A 184 -0.99 2.00 -12.76
C ASN A 184 -2.53 1.93 -12.89
N ASN A 185 -3.04 1.05 -13.74
CA ASN A 185 -4.49 0.84 -13.93
C ASN A 185 -4.97 -0.52 -13.41
N HIS A 186 -4.09 -1.30 -12.75
CA HIS A 186 -4.43 -2.61 -12.21
C HIS A 186 -4.80 -2.50 -10.74
N CYS A 187 -5.99 -2.96 -10.37
CA CYS A 187 -6.46 -3.03 -8.99
C CYS A 187 -6.53 -4.50 -8.53
N THR A 188 -5.96 -4.81 -7.36
CA THR A 188 -6.05 -6.13 -6.75
C THR A 188 -6.17 -6.04 -5.24
N HIS A 189 -6.71 -7.09 -4.61
CA HIS A 189 -6.59 -7.31 -3.17
C HIS A 189 -5.32 -8.10 -2.85
N LEU A 190 -4.70 -7.83 -1.69
CA LEU A 190 -3.62 -8.63 -1.12
C LEU A 190 -4.14 -9.30 0.16
N PRO A 191 -4.55 -10.58 0.11
CA PRO A 191 -5.11 -11.27 1.28
C PRO A 191 -4.05 -11.54 2.36
N ALA A 192 -4.49 -11.47 3.62
CA ALA A 192 -3.70 -11.90 4.77
C ALA A 192 -3.81 -13.42 4.93
N ASP A 193 -3.09 -14.15 4.07
CA ASP A 193 -3.09 -15.61 3.99
C ASP A 193 -1.68 -16.22 4.10
N GLY A 194 -0.70 -15.42 4.55
CA GLY A 194 0.71 -15.81 4.63
C GLY A 194 1.46 -15.73 3.30
N SER A 195 0.84 -15.19 2.24
CA SER A 195 1.52 -14.91 0.97
C SER A 195 2.41 -13.66 1.04
N VAL A 196 3.45 -13.68 0.20
CA VAL A 196 4.38 -12.57 -0.01
C VAL A 196 4.22 -12.06 -1.43
N TYR A 197 4.16 -10.74 -1.61
CA TYR A 197 3.89 -10.11 -2.90
C TYR A 197 5.01 -9.16 -3.28
N PHE A 198 5.50 -9.26 -4.51
CA PHE A 198 6.27 -8.21 -5.15
C PHE A 198 5.33 -7.17 -5.75
N THR A 199 5.63 -5.89 -5.51
CA THR A 199 4.96 -4.74 -6.12
C THR A 199 6.01 -3.80 -6.69
N ASP A 200 5.92 -3.54 -7.99
CA ASP A 200 6.77 -2.56 -8.66
C ASP A 200 6.23 -1.16 -8.43
N THR A 201 6.49 -0.65 -7.22
CA THR A 201 6.07 0.69 -6.78
C THR A 201 6.82 1.83 -7.45
N ARG A 202 7.74 1.53 -8.38
CA ARG A 202 8.26 2.52 -9.34
C ARG A 202 7.19 2.96 -10.34
N GLY A 203 6.13 2.16 -10.51
CA GLY A 203 4.88 2.58 -11.12
C GLY A 203 4.04 3.42 -10.15
N TYR A 204 3.20 4.31 -10.69
CA TYR A 204 2.25 5.06 -9.86
C TYR A 204 1.27 4.11 -9.18
N HIS A 205 1.04 4.28 -7.89
CA HIS A 205 0.27 3.36 -7.10
C HIS A 205 -0.38 4.02 -5.88
N THR A 206 -1.30 3.29 -5.25
CA THR A 206 -1.83 3.61 -3.93
C THR A 206 -2.30 2.34 -3.22
N GLY A 207 -2.19 2.34 -1.89
CA GLY A 207 -2.82 1.36 -1.01
C GLY A 207 -4.04 1.94 -0.33
N LEU A 208 -5.15 1.23 -0.38
CA LEU A 208 -6.43 1.63 0.19
C LEU A 208 -6.82 0.73 1.36
N ASN A 209 -7.59 1.30 2.29
CA ASN A 209 -8.37 0.58 3.26
C ASN A 209 -9.79 1.15 3.26
N GLY A 210 -10.67 0.57 2.45
CA GLY A 210 -12.11 0.87 2.43
C GLY A 210 -12.92 0.08 3.46
N GLY A 211 -12.27 -0.77 4.27
CA GLY A 211 -12.94 -1.56 5.30
C GLY A 211 -13.07 -0.83 6.64
N ASN A 212 -13.75 -1.48 7.58
CA ASN A 212 -14.04 -0.98 8.93
C ASN A 212 -13.01 -1.38 10.00
N GLN A 213 -11.93 -2.07 9.61
CA GLN A 213 -10.84 -2.47 10.49
C GLN A 213 -9.50 -1.95 9.94
N ASP A 214 -8.50 -1.82 10.81
CA ASP A 214 -7.14 -1.46 10.39
C ASP A 214 -6.59 -2.46 9.35
N ARG A 215 -5.86 -1.93 8.37
CA ARG A 215 -5.07 -2.71 7.41
C ARG A 215 -3.61 -2.66 7.85
N ILE A 216 -2.97 -3.80 8.07
CA ILE A 216 -1.58 -3.89 8.53
C ILE A 216 -0.77 -4.80 7.62
N HIS A 217 0.31 -4.26 7.07
CA HIS A 217 1.22 -4.97 6.17
C HIS A 217 2.66 -4.80 6.62
N ILE A 218 3.49 -5.82 6.45
CA ILE A 218 4.94 -5.63 6.35
C ILE A 218 5.23 -5.12 4.95
N VAL A 219 6.04 -4.07 4.85
CA VAL A 219 6.51 -3.51 3.57
C VAL A 219 8.01 -3.36 3.62
N ALA A 220 8.70 -3.95 2.64
CA ALA A 220 10.14 -3.92 2.52
C ALA A 220 10.57 -3.36 1.16
N ALA A 221 11.44 -2.35 1.13
CA ALA A 221 12.04 -1.86 -0.10
C ALA A 221 13.09 -2.86 -0.64
N ILE A 222 13.24 -2.91 -1.96
CA ILE A 222 14.34 -3.62 -2.64
C ILE A 222 15.30 -2.55 -3.16
N ALA A 223 16.46 -2.43 -2.55
CA ALA A 223 17.46 -1.45 -2.98
C ALA A 223 18.01 -1.82 -4.37
N ILE A 224 18.07 -0.84 -5.27
CA ILE A 224 18.50 -0.98 -6.67
C ILE A 224 19.61 0.00 -7.03
#